data_AF-A0A8X7SEH1-F1
#
_entry.id   AF-A0A8X7SEH1-F1
#
_cell.length_a   1.000
_cell.length_b   1.000
_cell.length_c   1.000
_cell.angle_alpha   90.00
_cell.angle_beta   90.00
_cell.angle_gamma   90.00
#
_symmetry.space_group_name_H-M   'P 1'
#
loop_
_entity.id
_entity.type
_entity.pdbx_description
1 polymer ?
#
loop_
_entity_poly.entity_id
_entity_poly.type
_entity_poly.pdbx_seq_one_letter_code
_entity_poly.pdbx_strand_id
1 'polypeptide(L)'
;MRWWMRFSTLLLSQNLVVMAVLIKECLLMISEAGAHTFLILNAFRERAHMPKNLWERVKLPRNYKKALETIDKHLLCRPELLQHKIKQRLTKMTQVCIRMRNLLLRQGWEKITTTPRRDIKRESRREEKAVKAAVLDTTDHVTSGLSDESKMQRH
;
A
#
# COMPACT_ATOMS: atom_id res chain seq x y z
N MET A 1 14.60 -9.71 -3.11
CA MET A 1 14.55 -10.99 -3.88
C MET A 1 15.12 -12.21 -3.12
N ARG A 2 15.44 -12.15 -1.82
CA ARG A 2 16.20 -13.21 -1.13
C ARG A 2 15.46 -13.95 -0.01
N TRP A 3 14.18 -13.68 0.20
CA TRP A 3 13.40 -14.21 1.33
C TRP A 3 12.58 -15.48 1.03
N TRP A 4 12.53 -15.93 -0.22
CA TRP A 4 11.69 -17.07 -0.62
C TRP A 4 12.39 -18.44 -0.60
N MET A 5 13.70 -18.52 -0.36
CA MET A 5 14.44 -19.79 -0.47
C MET A 5 14.65 -20.54 0.85
N ARG A 6 14.21 -20.02 2.01
CA ARG A 6 14.58 -20.59 3.32
C ARG A 6 13.45 -21.28 4.08
N PHE A 7 12.25 -21.38 3.48
CA PHE A 7 11.07 -22.03 4.09
C PHE A 7 10.71 -23.38 3.45
N SER A 8 11.53 -23.89 2.51
CA SER A 8 11.11 -24.92 1.56
C SER A 8 11.48 -26.37 1.91
N THR A 9 12.15 -26.66 3.03
CA THR A 9 12.75 -28.00 3.24
C THR A 9 12.09 -28.87 4.30
N LEU A 10 11.03 -28.43 5.00
CA LEU A 10 10.45 -29.17 6.14
C LEU A 10 9.01 -29.68 5.94
N LEU A 11 8.46 -29.60 4.72
CA LEU A 11 7.08 -30.03 4.43
C LEU A 11 7.03 -30.93 3.19
N LEU A 12 7.91 -31.93 3.14
CA LEU A 12 8.12 -32.78 1.97
C LEU A 12 7.77 -34.27 2.16
N SER A 13 6.87 -34.62 3.08
CA SER A 13 6.55 -36.04 3.34
C SER A 13 5.06 -36.42 3.28
N GLN A 14 4.12 -35.46 3.22
CA GLN A 14 2.72 -35.77 2.95
C GLN A 14 2.15 -34.76 1.97
N ASN A 15 1.60 -35.26 0.85
CA ASN A 15 0.90 -34.54 -0.22
C ASN A 15 1.73 -34.06 -1.43
N LEU A 16 2.32 -35.01 -2.17
CA LEU A 16 2.69 -34.80 -3.58
C LEU A 16 1.49 -34.33 -4.45
N VAL A 17 0.26 -34.70 -4.08
CA VAL A 17 -0.97 -34.26 -4.79
C VAL A 17 -1.25 -32.77 -4.60
N VAL A 18 -0.90 -32.19 -3.45
CA VAL A 18 -1.15 -30.76 -3.16
C VAL A 18 -0.01 -29.88 -3.69
N MET A 19 1.23 -30.39 -3.72
CA MET A 19 2.35 -29.70 -4.37
C MET A 19 2.18 -29.63 -5.91
N ALA A 20 1.55 -30.63 -6.53
CA ALA A 20 1.16 -30.57 -7.94
C ALA A 20 0.04 -29.54 -8.21
N VAL A 21 -0.80 -29.20 -7.23
CA VAL A 21 -1.82 -28.14 -7.35
C VAL A 21 -1.19 -26.75 -7.26
N LEU A 22 -0.09 -26.59 -6.54
CA LEU A 22 0.59 -25.30 -6.38
C LEU A 22 1.63 -24.99 -7.46
N ILE A 23 2.11 -25.98 -8.20
CA ILE A 23 2.85 -25.77 -9.47
C ILE A 23 1.88 -25.55 -10.65
N LYS A 24 0.58 -25.88 -10.49
CA LYS A 24 -0.49 -25.75 -11.51
C LYS A 24 -1.13 -24.35 -11.62
N GLU A 25 -0.83 -23.42 -10.71
CA GLU A 25 -1.14 -22.00 -10.96
C GLU A 25 -0.06 -21.41 -11.85
N CYS A 26 -0.14 -21.71 -13.16
CA CYS A 26 0.59 -21.01 -14.21
C CYS A 26 0.46 -19.50 -13.97
N LEU A 27 1.52 -18.92 -13.41
CA LEU A 27 1.54 -17.60 -12.83
C LEU A 27 1.54 -16.54 -13.94
N LEU A 28 0.40 -16.32 -14.59
CA LEU A 28 0.15 -15.08 -15.29
C LEU A 28 -0.07 -13.99 -14.24
N MET A 29 0.99 -13.24 -13.97
CA MET A 29 0.90 -12.00 -13.21
C MET A 29 0.65 -10.85 -14.17
N ILE A 30 -0.46 -10.14 -13.94
CA ILE A 30 -0.63 -8.80 -14.48
C ILE A 30 0.18 -7.89 -13.56
N SER A 31 1.31 -7.39 -14.04
CA SER A 31 2.17 -6.47 -13.30
C SER A 31 1.99 -5.06 -13.83
N GLU A 32 1.83 -4.11 -12.92
CA GLU A 32 1.88 -2.68 -13.25
C GLU A 32 3.33 -2.20 -13.08
N ALA A 33 3.93 -1.69 -14.15
CA ALA A 33 5.21 -1.00 -14.09
C ALA A 33 5.01 0.43 -14.61
N GLY A 34 4.90 1.38 -13.67
CA GLY A 34 4.53 2.76 -13.97
C GLY A 34 3.10 2.86 -14.52
N ALA A 35 2.91 3.59 -15.62
CA ALA A 35 1.59 3.81 -16.24
C ALA A 35 1.14 2.69 -17.20
N HIS A 36 1.90 1.59 -17.27
CA HIS A 36 1.66 0.50 -18.22
C HIS A 36 1.42 -0.82 -17.49
N THR A 37 0.30 -1.46 -17.84
CA THR A 37 -0.03 -2.82 -17.43
C THR A 37 0.62 -3.82 -18.39
N PHE A 38 1.34 -4.79 -17.82
CA PHE A 38 1.97 -5.87 -18.57
C PHE A 38 1.31 -7.20 -18.21
N LEU A 39 1.11 -8.03 -19.22
CA LEU A 39 0.75 -9.43 -19.07
C LEU A 39 2.06 -10.24 -19.14
N ILE A 40 2.42 -10.90 -18.05
CA ILE A 40 3.58 -11.80 -18.05
C ILE A 40 3.07 -13.21 -18.33
N LEU A 41 3.31 -13.71 -19.53
CA LEU A 41 2.95 -15.05 -19.95
C LEU A 41 4.11 -16.00 -19.62
N ASN A 42 3.80 -17.11 -18.94
CA ASN A 42 4.69 -18.26 -18.97
C ASN A 42 4.50 -18.98 -20.31
N ALA A 43 5.58 -19.11 -21.07
CA ALA A 43 5.57 -19.82 -22.33
C ALA A 43 5.31 -21.32 -22.12
N PHE A 44 4.70 -21.94 -23.13
CA PHE A 44 4.18 -23.30 -23.17
C PHE A 44 5.19 -24.39 -22.73
N ARG A 45 4.68 -25.57 -22.34
CA ARG A 45 5.39 -26.77 -21.85
C ARG A 45 6.65 -27.14 -22.63
N GLU A 46 6.70 -26.80 -23.91
CA GLU A 46 7.81 -27.06 -24.81
C GLU A 46 9.07 -26.24 -24.49
N ARG A 47 8.95 -25.01 -23.93
CA ARG A 47 10.11 -24.17 -23.56
C ARG A 47 10.59 -24.38 -22.13
N ALA A 48 10.06 -25.36 -21.40
CA ALA A 48 10.46 -25.65 -20.02
C ALA A 48 11.97 -25.97 -19.89
N HIS A 49 12.57 -26.49 -20.95
CA HIS A 49 14.00 -26.79 -21.00
C HIS A 49 14.91 -25.55 -21.13
N MET A 50 14.36 -24.37 -21.45
CA MET A 50 15.09 -23.11 -21.57
C MET A 50 14.58 -22.07 -20.54
N PRO A 51 15.07 -22.08 -19.29
CA PRO A 51 14.57 -21.21 -18.24
C PRO A 51 14.83 -19.72 -18.50
N LYS A 52 15.81 -19.38 -19.36
CA LYS A 52 16.15 -17.98 -19.72
C LYS A 52 15.04 -17.30 -20.52
N ASN A 53 14.30 -18.05 -21.35
CA ASN A 53 13.28 -17.51 -22.28
C ASN A 53 11.85 -17.95 -21.88
N LEU A 54 11.68 -18.30 -20.61
CA LEU A 54 10.43 -18.87 -20.11
C LEU A 54 9.30 -17.83 -20.04
N TRP A 55 9.65 -16.56 -19.81
CA TRP A 55 8.69 -15.49 -19.56
C TRP A 55 8.64 -14.51 -20.72
N GLU A 56 7.46 -14.34 -21.30
CA GLU A 56 7.18 -13.31 -22.30
C GLU A 56 6.40 -12.17 -21.67
N ARG A 57 6.85 -10.93 -21.88
CA ARG A 57 6.18 -9.74 -21.40
C ARG A 57 5.40 -9.10 -22.54
N VAL A 58 4.08 -9.11 -22.45
CA VAL A 58 3.18 -8.47 -23.41
C VAL A 58 2.64 -7.18 -22.82
N LYS A 59 2.72 -6.07 -23.56
CA LYS A 59 2.15 -4.78 -23.16
C LYS A 59 0.65 -4.77 -23.40
N LEU A 60 -0.14 -4.53 -22.36
CA LEU A 60 -1.59 -4.38 -22.49
C LEU A 60 -1.96 -2.92 -22.81
N PRO A 61 -2.95 -2.69 -23.69
CA PRO A 61 -3.47 -1.35 -23.94
C PRO A 61 -4.23 -0.81 -22.73
N ARG A 62 -4.29 0.52 -22.59
CA ARG A 62 -5.01 1.20 -21.50
C ARG A 62 -6.53 1.00 -21.57
N ASN A 63 -7.07 0.73 -22.75
CA ASN A 63 -8.50 0.51 -22.95
C ASN A 63 -8.87 -0.92 -22.52
N TYR A 64 -9.77 -1.04 -21.54
CA TYR A 64 -10.18 -2.32 -20.97
C TYR A 64 -10.69 -3.32 -22.02
N LYS A 65 -11.56 -2.90 -22.96
CA LYS A 65 -12.07 -3.77 -24.03
C LYS A 65 -10.95 -4.32 -24.92
N LYS A 66 -10.06 -3.45 -25.38
CA LYS A 66 -8.89 -3.84 -26.19
C LYS A 66 -7.95 -4.75 -25.40
N ALA A 67 -7.80 -4.53 -24.10
CA ALA A 67 -6.97 -5.38 -23.25
C ALA A 67 -7.55 -6.80 -23.12
N LEU A 68 -8.87 -6.93 -23.00
CA LEU A 68 -9.54 -8.23 -23.04
C LEU A 68 -9.33 -8.94 -24.37
N GLU A 69 -9.48 -8.25 -25.50
CA GLU A 69 -9.21 -8.82 -26.83
C GLU A 69 -7.75 -9.28 -26.98
N THR A 70 -6.79 -8.51 -26.47
CA THR A 70 -5.37 -8.89 -26.46
C THR A 70 -5.15 -10.14 -25.62
N ILE A 71 -5.75 -10.21 -24.42
CA ILE A 71 -5.67 -11.39 -23.54
C ILE A 71 -6.25 -12.61 -24.26
N ASP A 72 -7.43 -12.48 -24.87
CA ASP A 72 -8.10 -13.58 -25.55
C ASP A 72 -7.27 -14.12 -26.72
N LYS A 73 -6.61 -13.25 -27.49
CA LYS A 73 -5.69 -13.64 -28.57
C LYS A 73 -4.47 -14.42 -28.07
N HIS A 74 -3.86 -14.00 -26.97
CA HIS A 74 -2.67 -14.67 -26.42
C HIS A 74 -3.00 -15.95 -25.64
N LEU A 75 -4.27 -16.15 -25.26
CA LEU A 75 -4.70 -17.28 -24.43
C LEU A 75 -5.55 -18.34 -25.14
N LEU A 76 -5.65 -18.31 -26.47
CA LEU A 76 -6.46 -19.25 -27.27
C LEU A 76 -6.26 -20.73 -26.86
N CYS A 77 -5.02 -21.16 -26.62
CA CYS A 77 -4.69 -22.57 -26.31
C CYS A 77 -4.66 -22.88 -24.79
N ARG A 78 -5.20 -22.01 -23.94
CA ARG A 78 -5.21 -22.16 -22.47
C ARG A 78 -6.59 -22.63 -21.98
N PRO A 79 -6.64 -23.37 -20.86
CA PRO A 79 -7.91 -23.80 -20.27
C PRO A 79 -8.76 -22.59 -19.85
N GLU A 80 -10.07 -22.67 -20.05
CA GLU A 80 -11.04 -21.59 -19.80
C GLU A 80 -10.98 -21.03 -18.38
N LEU A 81 -10.77 -21.89 -17.38
CA LEU A 81 -10.59 -21.50 -15.99
C LEU A 81 -9.45 -20.49 -15.80
N LEU A 82 -8.34 -20.68 -16.51
CA LEU A 82 -7.19 -19.78 -16.43
C LEU A 82 -7.52 -18.45 -17.13
N GLN A 83 -8.17 -18.50 -18.29
CA GLN A 83 -8.62 -17.30 -19.00
C GLN A 83 -9.54 -16.45 -18.12
N HIS A 84 -10.50 -17.09 -17.45
CA HIS A 84 -11.43 -16.43 -16.54
C HIS A 84 -10.71 -15.79 -15.36
N LYS A 85 -9.79 -16.51 -14.68
CA LYS A 85 -8.98 -15.95 -13.58
C LYS A 85 -8.18 -14.72 -14.01
N ILE A 86 -7.63 -14.71 -15.22
CA ILE A 86 -6.86 -13.56 -15.74
C ILE A 86 -7.77 -12.37 -16.04
N LYS A 87 -8.94 -12.60 -16.64
CA LYS A 87 -9.97 -11.57 -16.83
C LYS A 87 -10.44 -10.97 -15.50
N GLN A 88 -10.62 -11.81 -14.48
CA GLN A 88 -10.94 -11.38 -13.11
C GLN A 88 -9.82 -10.50 -12.53
N ARG A 89 -8.56 -10.91 -12.65
CA ARG A 89 -7.40 -10.12 -12.19
C ARG A 89 -7.30 -8.77 -12.90
N LEU A 90 -7.49 -8.72 -14.22
CA LEU A 90 -7.51 -7.46 -14.99
C LEU A 90 -8.60 -6.51 -14.48
N THR A 91 -9.79 -7.05 -14.23
CA THR A 91 -10.93 -6.29 -13.74
C THR A 91 -10.64 -5.73 -12.34
N LYS A 92 -10.10 -6.56 -11.45
CA LYS A 92 -9.73 -6.13 -10.09
C LYS A 92 -8.67 -5.04 -10.11
N MET A 93 -7.64 -5.19 -10.95
CA MET A 93 -6.58 -4.18 -11.10
C MET A 93 -7.18 -2.86 -11.59
N THR A 94 -8.00 -2.91 -12.64
CA THR A 94 -8.67 -1.73 -13.21
C THR A 94 -9.55 -1.02 -12.18
N GLN A 95 -10.33 -1.77 -11.39
CA GLN A 95 -11.14 -1.25 -10.30
C GLN A 95 -10.30 -0.57 -9.23
N VAL A 96 -9.15 -1.14 -8.87
CA VAL A 96 -8.21 -0.57 -7.90
C VAL A 96 -7.64 0.75 -8.42
N CYS A 97 -7.22 0.82 -9.69
CA CYS A 97 -6.76 2.07 -10.31
C CYS A 97 -7.87 3.14 -10.35
N ILE A 98 -9.10 2.78 -10.74
CA ILE A 98 -10.25 3.71 -10.74
C ILE A 98 -10.53 4.19 -9.33
N ARG A 99 -10.50 3.29 -8.33
CA ARG A 99 -10.66 3.65 -6.93
C ARG A 99 -9.59 4.67 -6.57
N MET A 100 -8.30 4.33 -6.67
CA MET A 100 -7.19 5.24 -6.38
C MET A 100 -7.30 6.60 -7.08
N ARG A 101 -7.77 6.65 -8.32
CA ARG A 101 -8.03 7.91 -9.01
C ARG A 101 -9.17 8.72 -8.37
N ASN A 102 -10.31 8.08 -8.10
CA ASN A 102 -11.45 8.73 -7.45
C ASN A 102 -11.12 9.19 -6.03
N LEU A 103 -10.30 8.41 -5.34
CA LEU A 103 -9.73 8.69 -4.03
C LEU A 103 -8.88 9.97 -4.07
N LEU A 104 -7.97 10.11 -5.05
CA LEU A 104 -7.17 11.34 -5.23
C LEU A 104 -8.01 12.57 -5.64
N LEU A 105 -9.07 12.37 -6.43
CA LEU A 105 -9.93 13.45 -6.92
C LEU A 105 -10.99 13.90 -5.91
N ARG A 106 -11.28 13.10 -4.88
CA ARG A 106 -12.15 13.49 -3.77
C ARG A 106 -11.43 14.58 -2.96
N GLN A 107 -11.71 15.84 -3.28
CA GLN A 107 -11.35 17.00 -2.45
C GLN A 107 -11.86 16.74 -1.02
N GLY A 108 -10.96 16.66 -0.05
CA GLY A 108 -11.30 16.28 1.34
C GLY A 108 -10.68 14.97 1.81
N TRP A 109 -9.87 14.31 0.98
CA TRP A 109 -8.97 13.26 1.44
C TRP A 109 -7.74 13.85 2.13
N GLU A 110 -7.99 14.37 3.33
CA GLU A 110 -6.94 14.76 4.24
C GLU A 110 -6.14 13.50 4.59
N LYS A 111 -4.81 13.61 4.46
CA LYS A 111 -3.91 12.56 4.94
C LYS A 111 -4.17 12.43 6.43
N ILE A 112 -4.87 11.36 6.84
CA ILE A 112 -5.06 11.03 8.24
C ILE A 112 -3.67 10.70 8.79
N THR A 113 -2.97 11.71 9.27
CA THR A 113 -1.70 11.55 9.96
C THR A 113 -2.05 11.07 11.35
N THR A 114 -1.73 9.80 11.62
CA THR A 114 -1.77 9.31 12.99
C THR A 114 -0.62 9.96 13.74
N THR A 115 -0.90 11.01 14.51
CA THR A 115 0.05 11.52 15.51
C THR A 115 0.36 10.39 16.50
N PRO A 116 1.64 10.09 16.74
CA PRO A 116 1.99 9.00 17.64
C PRO A 116 1.54 9.37 19.05
N ARG A 117 1.00 8.38 19.78
CA ARG A 117 0.42 8.58 21.13
C ARG A 117 1.37 9.25 22.13
N ARG A 118 2.68 9.08 21.94
CA ARG A 118 3.71 9.71 22.78
C ARG A 118 3.72 11.23 22.65
N ASP A 119 3.54 11.75 21.44
CA ASP A 119 3.59 13.18 21.17
C ASP A 119 2.33 13.86 21.69
N ILE A 120 1.16 13.22 21.54
CA ILE A 120 -0.11 13.69 22.14
C ILE A 120 0.03 13.87 23.66
N LYS A 121 0.64 12.89 24.35
CA LYS A 121 0.87 12.99 25.81
C LYS A 121 1.92 14.04 26.18
N ARG A 122 2.90 14.31 25.32
CA ARG A 122 3.94 15.33 25.56
C ARG A 122 3.35 16.73 25.41
N GLU A 123 2.54 16.94 24.38
CA GLU A 123 1.90 18.23 24.11
C GLU A 123 0.94 18.59 25.24
N SER A 124 0.07 17.67 25.68
CA SER A 124 -0.81 17.89 26.84
C SER A 124 -0.05 18.25 28.13
N ARG A 125 1.10 17.61 28.40
CA ARG A 125 1.93 17.96 29.57
C ARG A 125 2.61 19.33 29.43
N ARG A 126 2.94 19.75 28.20
CA ARG A 126 3.51 21.08 27.93
C ARG A 126 2.45 22.16 28.07
N GLU A 127 1.26 21.90 27.54
CA GLU A 127 0.09 22.77 27.66
C GLU A 127 -0.25 23.00 29.14
N GLU A 128 -0.33 21.95 29.96
CA GLU A 128 -0.57 22.06 31.40
C GLU A 128 0.50 22.91 32.13
N LYS A 129 1.77 22.77 31.73
CA LYS A 129 2.86 23.57 32.30
C LYS A 129 2.82 25.02 31.84
N ALA A 130 2.50 25.27 30.58
CA ALA A 130 2.38 26.62 30.02
C ALA A 130 1.22 27.37 30.66
N VAL A 131 0.06 26.71 30.86
CA VAL A 131 -1.09 27.30 31.56
C VAL A 131 -0.72 27.67 32.99
N LYS A 132 -0.03 26.79 33.71
CA LYS A 132 0.41 27.09 35.09
C LYS A 132 1.43 28.24 35.14
N ALA A 133 2.39 28.27 34.22
CA ALA A 133 3.37 29.35 34.14
C ALA A 133 2.69 30.70 33.83
N ALA A 134 1.77 30.75 32.86
CA ALA A 134 1.05 31.97 32.51
C ALA A 134 0.19 32.52 33.66
N VAL A 135 -0.41 31.64 34.46
CA VAL A 135 -1.16 32.04 35.66
C VAL A 135 -0.22 32.63 36.71
N LEU A 136 0.94 32.00 36.95
CA LEU A 136 1.94 32.50 37.90
C LEU A 136 2.51 33.86 37.46
N ASP A 137 2.87 33.98 36.18
CA ASP A 137 3.35 35.24 35.60
C ASP A 137 2.30 36.35 35.81
N THR A 138 1.03 36.08 35.49
CA THR A 138 -0.06 37.06 35.70
C THR A 138 -0.21 37.48 37.17
N THR A 139 -0.12 36.54 38.11
CA THR A 139 -0.21 36.86 39.55
C THR A 139 1.01 37.64 40.06
N ASP A 140 2.21 37.32 39.55
CA ASP A 140 3.44 38.00 39.91
C ASP A 140 3.45 39.44 39.39
N HIS A 141 2.92 39.68 38.19
CA HIS A 141 2.77 41.02 37.62
C HIS A 141 1.78 41.89 38.43
N VAL A 142 0.67 41.32 38.90
CA VAL A 142 -0.32 42.05 39.72
C VAL A 142 0.21 42.37 41.12
N THR A 143 0.92 41.42 41.74
CA THR A 143 1.45 41.58 43.11
C THR A 143 2.64 42.53 43.16
N SER A 144 3.52 42.50 42.16
CA SER A 144 4.62 43.48 42.03
C SER A 144 4.09 44.90 41.90
N GLY A 145 3.08 45.13 41.04
CA GLY A 145 2.41 46.44 40.92
C GLY A 145 1.82 46.96 42.24
N LEU A 146 1.10 46.11 42.99
CA LEU A 146 0.52 46.49 44.28
C LEU A 146 1.58 46.78 45.36
N SER A 147 2.70 46.06 45.32
CA SER A 147 3.82 46.26 46.24
C SER A 147 4.55 47.58 46.00
N ASP A 148 4.61 48.02 44.74
CA ASP A 148 5.24 49.28 44.35
C ASP A 148 4.31 50.48 44.60
N GLU A 149 3.00 50.34 44.38
CA GLU A 149 2.00 51.35 44.79
C GLU A 149 1.96 51.55 46.32
N SER A 150 2.06 50.46 47.09
CA SER A 150 2.08 50.50 48.56
C SER A 150 3.35 51.11 49.17
N LYS A 151 4.45 51.19 48.41
CA LYS A 151 5.66 51.92 48.80
C LYS A 151 5.54 53.41 48.45
N MET A 152 4.85 53.75 47.37
CA MET A 152 4.65 55.13 46.93
C MET A 152 3.74 55.93 47.85
N GLN A 153 2.78 55.28 48.53
CA GLN A 153 1.92 55.93 49.55
C GLN A 153 2.57 56.09 50.93
N ARG A 154 3.76 55.52 51.16
CA ARG A 154 4.46 55.57 52.46
C ARG A 154 5.49 56.70 52.58
N HIS A 155 5.47 57.67 51.66
CA HIS A 155 6.38 58.80 51.62
C HIS A 155 5.63 60.14 51.63
#